data_AF-A0A6V8E5Q1-F1
#
_entry.id   AF-A0A6V8E5Q1-F1
#
_cell.length_a   1.000
_cell.length_b   1.000
_cell.length_c   1.000
_cell.angle_alpha   90.00
_cell.angle_beta   90.00
_cell.angle_gamma   90.00
#
_symmetry.space_group_name_H-M   'P 1'
#
loop_
_entity.id
_entity.type
_entity.pdbx_description
1 polymer ?
#
loop_
_entity_poly.entity_id
_entity_poly.type
_entity_poly.pdbx_seq_one_letter_code
_entity_poly.pdbx_strand_id
1 'polypeptide(L)'
;MNSNISDRVRLVNNKPINEDGEFVLYWMIATRRYNYNASLQFAADLATQHNVPLLVIEEISTSHKFANDRITTFMIQGMVENISTFKDNNVRYVPWVETPLSGPIGLLKQISQRATIVVSDDFPTYYPRRAIEAASKSVPMQMYVVDSNGVMPMSWADSAHSTAHGFRRWIHANFTRCPETWPLRNPIPNNSNLMMNDELFSSIIEECQVKLPPFEWLWRCSEGGSVGQKALSAIDVDHDVEPVRMATGGRTTAKRKLSTFLSNNLERYHIDRNSIENPAVSGLSPWLHFGHISSIEIVEQVLNQNNWDPEHIDMSRKGAREGWWGLQEGVESFLDQIITWRELGFNNAYNNENHNKFESIPEWAKKTLAEHSDDERLLYTFEQIENAETHDEIWNAAQNQLLKTGIIHNYLRMLWGKRILEWASTPEEAVNWMIQLNDKYALDGRDPNSYTGIFWVLGRHDRAWGPERAIFGKIRYMSSENTRKKMNLKPYLQQFRSP
;
A
#
# COMPACT_ATOMS: atom_id res chain seq x y z
N MET A 1 8.03 0.13 -29.31
CA MET A 1 7.38 0.72 -28.13
C MET A 1 5.89 0.73 -28.38
N ASN A 2 5.13 -0.16 -27.75
CA ASN A 2 3.67 -0.22 -27.88
C ASN A 2 3.03 -0.20 -26.47
N SER A 3 3.45 0.76 -25.65
CA SER A 3 2.96 0.92 -24.30
C SER A 3 2.95 2.41 -23.94
N ASN A 4 1.77 3.03 -23.84
CA ASN A 4 1.56 4.40 -23.35
C ASN A 4 1.86 4.52 -21.83
N ILE A 5 2.77 3.70 -21.29
CA ILE A 5 3.21 3.74 -19.89
C ILE A 5 4.24 4.85 -19.64
N SER A 6 4.63 5.63 -20.66
CA SER A 6 5.58 6.74 -20.54
C SER A 6 5.22 7.72 -19.43
N ASP A 7 3.92 7.98 -19.24
CA ASP A 7 3.40 8.89 -18.23
C ASP A 7 3.64 8.39 -16.79
N ARG A 8 3.95 7.10 -16.63
CA ARG A 8 4.28 6.47 -15.35
C ARG A 8 5.78 6.44 -15.07
N VAL A 9 6.62 6.77 -16.05
CA VAL A 9 8.07 6.65 -15.95
C VAL A 9 8.69 7.98 -15.55
N ARG A 10 9.61 7.93 -14.58
CA ARG A 10 10.38 9.11 -14.15
C ARG A 10 11.86 8.78 -14.06
N LEU A 11 12.67 9.60 -14.70
CA LEU A 11 14.12 9.57 -14.54
C LEU A 11 14.48 10.21 -13.18
N VAL A 12 15.26 9.51 -12.36
CA VAL A 12 15.58 9.97 -10.98
C VAL A 12 17.03 10.39 -10.78
N ASN A 13 17.88 10.22 -11.80
CA ASN A 13 19.26 10.69 -11.78
C ASN A 13 19.72 11.17 -13.15
N ASN A 14 20.81 11.94 -13.19
CA ASN A 14 21.43 12.44 -14.43
C ASN A 14 22.68 11.64 -14.80
N LYS A 15 22.66 10.32 -14.55
CA LYS A 15 23.77 9.42 -14.86
C LYS A 15 23.63 8.86 -16.28
N PRO A 16 24.73 8.55 -16.98
CA PRO A 16 24.67 7.96 -18.30
C PRO A 16 24.14 6.52 -18.24
N ILE A 17 23.61 6.03 -19.35
CA ILE A 17 23.40 4.60 -19.57
C ILE A 17 24.78 3.93 -19.58
N ASN A 18 24.88 2.73 -19.01
CA ASN A 18 26.08 1.92 -19.09
C ASN A 18 26.02 1.08 -20.37
N GLU A 19 26.66 1.55 -21.45
CA GLU A 19 26.64 0.88 -22.76
C GLU A 19 27.32 -0.50 -22.73
N ASP A 20 28.25 -0.72 -21.80
CA ASP A 20 28.93 -2.00 -21.57
C ASP A 20 28.19 -2.89 -20.55
N GLY A 21 27.01 -2.48 -20.09
CA GLY A 21 26.21 -3.22 -19.12
C GLY A 21 25.66 -4.52 -19.71
N GLU A 22 25.56 -5.55 -18.87
CA GLU A 22 25.27 -6.92 -19.29
C GLU A 22 23.81 -7.32 -19.07
N PHE A 23 23.02 -6.49 -18.39
CA PHE A 23 21.61 -6.73 -18.07
C PHE A 23 20.88 -5.44 -17.69
N VAL A 24 19.56 -5.44 -17.83
CA VAL A 24 18.71 -4.46 -17.14
C VAL A 24 18.38 -4.99 -15.75
N LEU A 25 18.53 -4.14 -14.73
CA LEU A 25 18.19 -4.48 -13.35
C LEU A 25 16.83 -3.90 -13.00
N TYR A 26 15.87 -4.76 -12.66
CA TYR A 26 14.64 -4.33 -12.00
C TYR A 26 14.74 -4.58 -10.49
N TRP A 27 14.87 -3.50 -9.73
CA TRP A 27 14.84 -3.51 -8.27
C TRP A 27 13.40 -3.34 -7.77
N MET A 28 12.76 -4.46 -7.45
CA MET A 28 11.36 -4.53 -7.03
C MET A 28 11.27 -4.34 -5.52
N ILE A 29 10.59 -3.28 -5.08
CA ILE A 29 10.51 -2.88 -3.66
C ILE A 29 9.08 -2.62 -3.17
N ALA A 30 8.15 -2.32 -4.08
CA ALA A 30 6.76 -2.01 -3.76
C ALA A 30 5.75 -2.80 -4.60
N THR A 31 6.03 -3.08 -5.89
CA THR A 31 5.08 -3.78 -6.76
C THR A 31 5.40 -5.28 -6.88
N ARG A 32 5.20 -6.00 -5.77
CA ARG A 32 5.59 -7.41 -5.56
C ARG A 32 4.70 -8.42 -6.30
N ARG A 33 4.58 -8.26 -7.62
CA ARG A 33 3.78 -9.12 -8.50
C ARG A 33 4.33 -9.12 -9.91
N TYR A 34 4.04 -10.19 -10.63
CA TYR A 34 4.31 -10.30 -12.06
C TYR A 34 3.27 -9.56 -12.91
N ASN A 35 1.97 -9.85 -12.74
CA ASN A 35 0.92 -9.31 -13.61
C ASN A 35 0.61 -7.83 -13.35
N TYR A 36 0.17 -7.11 -14.39
CA TYR A 36 -0.21 -5.68 -14.30
C TYR A 36 0.86 -4.85 -13.59
N ASN A 37 2.12 -5.06 -13.95
CA ASN A 37 3.26 -4.40 -13.34
C ASN A 37 3.94 -3.50 -14.38
N ALA A 38 3.74 -2.19 -14.26
CA ALA A 38 4.32 -1.20 -15.17
C ALA A 38 5.85 -1.12 -15.04
N SER A 39 6.40 -1.26 -13.84
CA SER A 39 7.85 -1.28 -13.59
C SER A 39 8.50 -2.47 -14.30
N LEU A 40 7.90 -3.66 -14.17
CA LEU A 40 8.37 -4.87 -14.84
C LEU A 40 8.26 -4.75 -16.37
N GLN A 41 7.14 -4.22 -16.87
CA GLN A 41 6.94 -4.02 -18.30
C GLN A 41 8.00 -3.09 -18.90
N PHE A 42 8.23 -1.95 -18.25
CA PHE A 42 9.23 -0.98 -18.69
C PHE A 42 10.64 -1.56 -18.64
N ALA A 43 10.99 -2.30 -17.59
CA ALA A 43 12.29 -2.96 -17.49
C ALA A 43 12.49 -4.02 -18.59
N ALA A 44 11.45 -4.78 -18.93
CA ALA A 44 11.48 -5.75 -20.02
C ALA A 44 11.58 -5.09 -21.41
N ASP A 45 10.88 -3.98 -21.63
CA ASP A 45 10.99 -3.17 -22.85
C ASP A 45 12.42 -2.65 -23.03
N LEU A 46 13.07 -2.16 -21.96
CA LEU A 46 14.47 -1.74 -21.97
C LEU A 46 15.43 -2.90 -22.22
N ALA A 47 15.25 -4.05 -21.55
CA ALA A 47 16.08 -5.22 -21.75
C ALA A 47 16.05 -5.69 -23.22
N THR A 48 14.86 -5.70 -23.81
CA THR A 48 14.65 -6.00 -25.24
C THR A 48 15.32 -4.97 -26.14
N GLN A 49 15.16 -3.68 -25.84
CA GLN A 49 15.75 -2.59 -26.62
C GLN A 49 17.28 -2.65 -26.65
N HIS A 50 17.91 -2.99 -25.52
CA HIS A 50 19.36 -3.06 -25.38
C HIS A 50 19.92 -4.45 -25.68
N ASN A 51 19.08 -5.43 -26.03
CA ASN A 51 19.47 -6.80 -26.32
C ASN A 51 20.29 -7.47 -25.19
N VAL A 52 19.85 -7.27 -23.96
CA VAL A 52 20.43 -7.85 -22.73
C VAL A 52 19.35 -8.56 -21.92
N PRO A 53 19.70 -9.56 -21.07
CA PRO A 53 18.74 -10.19 -20.18
C PRO A 53 18.18 -9.23 -19.11
N LEU A 54 17.10 -9.66 -18.46
CA LEU A 54 16.49 -8.97 -17.33
C LEU A 54 16.79 -9.71 -16.02
N LEU A 55 17.36 -9.00 -15.05
CA LEU A 55 17.50 -9.46 -13.68
C LEU A 55 16.50 -8.74 -12.79
N VAL A 56 15.63 -9.50 -12.12
CA VAL A 56 14.71 -8.97 -11.12
C VAL A 56 15.23 -9.30 -9.73
N ILE A 57 15.41 -8.30 -8.88
CA ILE A 57 15.72 -8.47 -7.46
C ILE A 57 14.54 -7.93 -6.68
N GLU A 58 13.81 -8.83 -6.01
CA GLU A 58 12.80 -8.42 -5.04
C GLU A 58 13.48 -8.29 -3.68
N GLU A 59 13.57 -7.06 -3.18
CA GLU A 59 14.21 -6.75 -1.91
C GLU A 59 13.17 -6.57 -0.80
N ILE A 60 13.41 -7.19 0.36
CA ILE A 60 12.75 -6.90 1.63
C ILE A 60 13.80 -6.36 2.58
N SER A 61 13.72 -5.08 2.90
CA SER A 61 14.54 -4.48 3.96
C SER A 61 13.96 -4.79 5.32
N THR A 62 14.85 -5.05 6.28
CA THR A 62 14.55 -5.25 7.70
C THR A 62 15.05 -4.06 8.54
N SER A 63 15.85 -3.17 7.96
CA SER A 63 16.44 -1.99 8.61
C SER A 63 15.51 -0.78 8.78
N HIS A 64 14.19 -0.97 8.83
CA HIS A 64 13.22 0.13 8.99
C HIS A 64 12.46 0.05 10.32
N LYS A 65 12.03 1.21 10.85
CA LYS A 65 11.43 1.35 12.20
C LYS A 65 10.32 0.34 12.54
N PHE A 66 9.54 -0.07 11.55
CA PHE A 66 8.38 -0.93 11.74
C PHE A 66 8.57 -2.33 11.15
N ALA A 67 9.80 -2.76 10.92
CA ALA A 67 10.07 -4.13 10.51
C ALA A 67 9.73 -5.07 11.68
N ASN A 68 8.92 -6.08 11.41
CA ASN A 68 8.51 -7.06 12.40
C ASN A 68 8.17 -8.40 11.74
N ASP A 69 7.99 -9.44 12.56
CA ASP A 69 7.68 -10.78 12.06
C ASP A 69 6.44 -10.80 11.17
N ARG A 70 5.37 -10.10 11.57
CA ARG A 70 4.11 -10.04 10.80
C ARG A 70 4.29 -9.55 9.38
N ILE A 71 4.89 -8.37 9.23
CA ILE A 71 5.07 -7.71 7.93
C ILE A 71 6.03 -8.53 7.08
N THR A 72 7.12 -9.01 7.70
CA THR A 72 8.16 -9.79 7.02
C THR A 72 7.61 -11.11 6.49
N THR A 73 6.88 -11.89 7.32
CA THR A 73 6.21 -13.12 6.85
C THR A 73 5.24 -12.83 5.70
N PHE A 74 4.42 -11.78 5.80
CA PHE A 74 3.43 -11.48 4.77
C PHE A 74 4.07 -11.16 3.42
N MET A 75 5.20 -10.43 3.40
CA MET A 75 5.95 -10.17 2.17
C MET A 75 6.66 -11.43 1.66
N ILE A 76 7.32 -12.21 2.54
CA ILE A 76 8.04 -13.44 2.15
C ILE A 76 7.08 -14.47 1.53
N GLN A 77 5.85 -14.58 2.03
CA GLN A 77 4.83 -15.45 1.42
C GLN A 77 4.57 -15.11 -0.05
N GLY A 78 4.49 -13.82 -0.40
CA GLY A 78 4.39 -13.39 -1.79
C GLY A 78 5.67 -13.61 -2.60
N MET A 79 6.82 -13.31 -2.00
CA MET A 79 8.14 -13.55 -2.58
C MET A 79 8.36 -15.01 -2.97
N VAL A 80 7.90 -15.97 -2.15
CA VAL A 80 7.96 -17.42 -2.43
C VAL A 80 7.09 -17.79 -3.64
N GLU A 81 5.88 -17.23 -3.77
CA GLU A 81 5.03 -17.42 -4.95
C GLU A 81 5.66 -16.84 -6.23
N ASN A 82 6.40 -15.73 -6.11
CA ASN A 82 7.06 -15.09 -7.26
C ASN A 82 8.18 -15.98 -7.84
N ILE A 83 8.85 -16.81 -7.05
CA ILE A 83 9.96 -17.67 -7.53
C ILE A 83 9.54 -18.56 -8.71
N SER A 84 8.43 -19.30 -8.56
CA SER A 84 7.90 -20.12 -9.66
C SER A 84 7.35 -19.24 -10.78
N THR A 85 6.63 -18.17 -10.44
CA THR A 85 6.01 -17.27 -11.43
C THR A 85 7.05 -16.70 -12.39
N PHE A 86 8.17 -16.16 -11.90
CA PHE A 86 9.22 -15.61 -12.76
C PHE A 86 9.98 -16.69 -13.54
N LYS A 87 10.23 -17.85 -12.91
CA LYS A 87 10.85 -19.00 -13.58
C LYS A 87 10.03 -19.47 -14.78
N ASP A 88 8.72 -19.61 -14.60
CA ASP A 88 7.79 -20.06 -15.65
C ASP A 88 7.64 -19.03 -16.79
N ASN A 89 8.04 -17.77 -16.56
CA ASN A 89 8.03 -16.70 -17.53
C ASN A 89 9.42 -16.33 -18.07
N ASN A 90 10.41 -17.22 -17.91
CA ASN A 90 11.76 -17.07 -18.45
C ASN A 90 12.47 -15.75 -18.05
N VAL A 91 12.37 -15.38 -16.77
CA VAL A 91 13.09 -14.23 -16.21
C VAL A 91 13.87 -14.67 -14.98
N ARG A 92 15.10 -14.20 -14.85
CA ARG A 92 15.90 -14.44 -13.66
C ARG A 92 15.38 -13.56 -12.53
N TYR A 93 14.92 -14.21 -11.46
CA TYR A 93 14.38 -13.56 -10.28
C TYR A 93 15.15 -13.98 -9.04
N VAL A 94 15.51 -13.00 -8.21
CA VAL A 94 16.26 -13.17 -6.98
C VAL A 94 15.42 -12.68 -5.80
N PRO A 95 14.91 -13.59 -4.95
CA PRO A 95 14.32 -13.22 -3.69
C PRO A 95 15.42 -12.83 -2.71
N TRP A 96 15.42 -11.58 -2.24
CA TRP A 96 16.43 -11.09 -1.31
C TRP A 96 15.79 -10.45 -0.09
N VAL A 97 16.09 -11.00 1.08
CA VAL A 97 15.69 -10.45 2.38
C VAL A 97 16.96 -9.99 3.06
N GLU A 98 16.95 -8.78 3.58
CA GLU A 98 18.05 -8.22 4.35
C GLU A 98 18.26 -9.03 5.63
N THR A 99 19.49 -9.51 5.84
CA THR A 99 19.90 -10.28 7.02
C THR A 99 21.16 -9.66 7.63
N PRO A 100 21.50 -9.98 8.90
CA PRO A 100 22.78 -9.55 9.47
C PRO A 100 24.01 -10.00 8.66
N LEU A 101 23.88 -11.07 7.87
CA LEU A 101 24.96 -11.58 7.00
C LEU A 101 25.14 -10.76 5.72
N SER A 102 24.13 -9.97 5.32
CA SER A 102 24.10 -9.18 4.09
C SER A 102 25.21 -8.11 4.02
N GLY A 103 25.77 -7.71 5.17
CA GLY A 103 26.86 -6.74 5.26
C GLY A 103 26.41 -5.28 5.12
N PRO A 104 27.32 -4.30 5.32
CA PRO A 104 27.00 -2.88 5.38
C PRO A 104 26.89 -2.19 4.01
N ILE A 105 27.13 -2.91 2.91
CA ILE A 105 27.24 -2.35 1.56
C ILE A 105 25.92 -2.60 0.81
N GLY A 106 25.34 -1.55 0.24
CA GLY A 106 24.08 -1.62 -0.50
C GLY A 106 24.18 -2.56 -1.71
N LEU A 107 23.54 -3.72 -1.60
CA LEU A 107 23.38 -4.75 -2.65
C LEU A 107 23.15 -4.12 -4.03
N LEU A 108 22.18 -3.22 -4.10
CA LEU A 108 21.82 -2.49 -5.31
C LEU A 108 23.02 -1.78 -5.93
N LYS A 109 23.81 -1.05 -5.14
CA LYS A 109 24.96 -0.30 -5.64
C LYS A 109 25.98 -1.22 -6.28
N GLN A 110 26.26 -2.38 -5.70
CA GLN A 110 27.25 -3.31 -6.24
C GLN A 110 26.75 -3.95 -7.55
N ILE A 111 25.57 -4.55 -7.52
CA ILE A 111 24.99 -5.21 -8.70
C ILE A 111 24.78 -4.22 -9.85
N SER A 112 24.37 -2.99 -9.54
CA SER A 112 24.15 -1.96 -10.56
C SER A 112 25.40 -1.63 -11.37
N GLN A 113 26.62 -1.82 -10.86
CA GLN A 113 27.84 -1.51 -11.62
C GLN A 113 27.95 -2.26 -12.95
N ARG A 114 27.33 -3.43 -13.05
CA ARG A 114 27.28 -4.26 -14.26
C ARG A 114 25.96 -4.16 -15.03
N ALA A 115 24.99 -3.41 -14.49
CA ALA A 115 23.72 -3.19 -15.16
C ALA A 115 23.85 -2.10 -16.23
N THR A 116 23.11 -2.26 -17.33
CA THR A 116 22.94 -1.27 -18.40
C THR A 116 22.13 -0.08 -17.88
N ILE A 117 20.99 -0.38 -17.25
CA ILE A 117 20.01 0.56 -16.67
C ILE A 117 19.42 -0.07 -15.42
N VAL A 118 19.08 0.76 -14.42
CA VAL A 118 18.29 0.35 -13.25
C VAL A 118 16.86 0.87 -13.37
N VAL A 119 15.88 0.01 -13.13
CA VAL A 119 14.47 0.34 -12.99
C VAL A 119 14.02 -0.03 -11.58
N SER A 120 13.17 0.79 -10.97
CA SER A 120 12.54 0.47 -9.68
C SER A 120 11.10 1.00 -9.61
N ASP A 121 10.44 0.79 -8.48
CA ASP A 121 9.06 1.22 -8.24
C ASP A 121 9.00 2.67 -7.76
N ASP A 122 8.08 3.48 -8.31
CA ASP A 122 7.80 4.83 -7.80
C ASP A 122 6.69 4.76 -6.75
N PHE A 123 7.03 4.68 -5.47
CA PHE A 123 6.06 4.67 -4.36
C PHE A 123 6.28 5.90 -3.46
N PRO A 124 5.25 6.73 -3.20
CA PRO A 124 5.45 8.13 -2.78
C PRO A 124 5.73 8.34 -1.29
N THR A 125 5.82 7.28 -0.47
CA THR A 125 5.99 7.41 0.98
C THR A 125 6.83 6.31 1.62
N TYR A 126 7.06 6.48 2.92
CA TYR A 126 7.76 5.56 3.81
C TYR A 126 9.13 5.09 3.28
N TYR A 127 9.44 3.80 3.44
CA TYR A 127 10.72 3.21 3.10
C TYR A 127 11.01 3.23 1.59
N PRO A 128 10.09 2.81 0.68
CA PRO A 128 10.36 2.85 -0.75
C PRO A 128 10.82 4.22 -1.26
N ARG A 129 10.14 5.30 -0.85
CA ARG A 129 10.55 6.67 -1.21
C ARG A 129 11.99 6.98 -0.77
N ARG A 130 12.33 6.70 0.50
CA ARG A 130 13.67 6.95 1.05
C ARG A 130 14.73 6.10 0.36
N ALA A 131 14.40 4.85 0.05
CA ALA A 131 15.26 3.92 -0.65
C ALA A 131 15.59 4.43 -2.06
N ILE A 132 14.60 4.91 -2.82
CA ILE A 132 14.79 5.57 -4.12
C ILE A 132 15.63 6.86 -4.00
N GLU A 133 15.35 7.72 -3.02
CA GLU A 133 16.12 8.96 -2.79
C GLU A 133 17.60 8.69 -2.49
N ALA A 134 17.92 7.60 -1.77
CA ALA A 134 19.28 7.16 -1.53
C ALA A 134 19.92 6.47 -2.75
N ALA A 135 19.16 5.60 -3.43
CA ALA A 135 19.60 4.87 -4.62
C ALA A 135 19.95 5.81 -5.77
N SER A 136 19.10 6.80 -6.06
CA SER A 136 19.30 7.79 -7.13
C SER A 136 20.64 8.54 -7.03
N LYS A 137 21.16 8.71 -5.81
CA LYS A 137 22.46 9.36 -5.55
C LYS A 137 23.65 8.40 -5.64
N SER A 138 23.43 7.12 -5.37
CA SER A 138 24.48 6.12 -5.17
C SER A 138 24.71 5.19 -6.35
N VAL A 139 23.69 4.94 -7.16
CA VAL A 139 23.74 4.12 -8.39
C VAL A 139 24.56 4.87 -9.46
N PRO A 140 25.61 4.25 -10.04
CA PRO A 140 26.51 4.93 -10.99
C PRO A 140 25.97 5.17 -12.42
N MET A 141 24.84 4.57 -12.80
CA MET A 141 24.25 4.60 -14.14
C MET A 141 22.82 5.14 -14.10
N GLN A 142 22.22 5.29 -15.27
CA GLN A 142 20.86 5.79 -15.42
C GLN A 142 19.84 4.94 -14.63
N MET A 143 19.01 5.61 -13.82
CA MET A 143 18.00 4.99 -13.00
C MET A 143 16.61 5.60 -13.27
N TYR A 144 15.64 4.74 -13.54
CA TYR A 144 14.23 5.09 -13.67
C TYR A 144 13.42 4.54 -12.50
N VAL A 145 12.34 5.23 -12.17
CA VAL A 145 11.26 4.70 -11.34
C VAL A 145 9.97 4.71 -12.12
N VAL A 146 9.09 3.75 -11.85
CA VAL A 146 7.84 3.57 -12.59
C VAL A 146 6.66 3.45 -11.64
N ASP A 147 5.62 4.24 -11.88
CA ASP A 147 4.37 4.21 -11.12
C ASP A 147 3.48 3.03 -11.55
N SER A 148 3.39 2.04 -10.67
CA SER A 148 2.58 0.83 -10.85
C SER A 148 1.55 0.67 -9.70
N ASN A 149 1.15 1.80 -9.07
CA ASN A 149 0.35 1.83 -7.84
C ASN A 149 -1.16 1.92 -8.07
N GLY A 150 -1.57 2.73 -9.05
CA GLY A 150 -2.94 3.22 -9.20
C GLY A 150 -3.43 3.15 -10.63
N VAL A 151 -4.75 3.28 -10.77
CA VAL A 151 -5.42 3.44 -12.06
C VAL A 151 -4.87 4.67 -12.74
N MET A 152 -4.89 5.83 -12.08
CA MET A 152 -4.31 7.06 -12.63
C MET A 152 -2.80 7.12 -12.37
N PRO A 153 -1.98 7.55 -13.36
CA PRO A 153 -0.60 7.94 -13.09
C PRO A 153 -0.53 9.06 -12.05
N MET A 154 0.30 8.89 -11.01
CA MET A 154 0.46 9.88 -9.93
C MET A 154 0.93 11.25 -10.46
N SER A 155 1.69 11.24 -11.55
CA SER A 155 2.26 12.41 -12.23
C SER A 155 1.22 13.31 -12.90
N TRP A 156 0.01 12.82 -13.18
CA TRP A 156 -0.99 13.57 -13.95
C TRP A 156 -1.63 14.73 -13.18
N ALA A 157 -1.62 14.69 -11.85
CA ALA A 157 -2.21 15.74 -11.03
C ALA A 157 -1.11 16.68 -10.53
N ASP A 158 -1.15 17.94 -10.98
CA ASP A 158 -0.12 18.95 -10.68
C ASP A 158 -0.05 19.37 -9.21
N SER A 159 -1.04 19.00 -8.39
CA SER A 159 -1.09 19.36 -6.97
C SER A 159 -1.92 18.38 -6.15
N ALA A 160 -1.73 18.44 -4.83
CA ALA A 160 -2.54 17.70 -3.88
C ALA A 160 -3.97 18.27 -3.84
N HIS A 161 -4.97 17.45 -4.13
CA HIS A 161 -6.37 17.86 -4.06
C HIS A 161 -6.84 17.98 -2.61
N SER A 162 -7.53 19.08 -2.30
CA SER A 162 -8.00 19.37 -0.94
C SER A 162 -9.21 18.53 -0.52
N THR A 163 -10.06 18.10 -1.47
CA THR A 163 -11.30 17.37 -1.17
C THR A 163 -11.53 16.21 -2.13
N ALA A 164 -12.22 15.17 -1.65
CA ALA A 164 -12.63 14.05 -2.49
C ALA A 164 -13.61 14.46 -3.62
N HIS A 165 -14.42 15.51 -3.43
CA HIS A 165 -15.28 16.00 -4.53
C HIS A 165 -14.46 16.65 -5.66
N GLY A 166 -13.49 17.50 -5.30
CA GLY A 166 -12.59 18.11 -6.29
C GLY A 166 -11.76 17.06 -7.04
N PHE A 167 -11.21 16.08 -6.32
CA PHE A 167 -10.45 15.00 -6.94
C PHE A 167 -11.32 14.10 -7.83
N ARG A 168 -12.55 13.79 -7.41
CA ARG A 168 -13.49 13.02 -8.25
C ARG A 168 -13.82 13.72 -9.56
N ARG A 169 -14.04 15.04 -9.55
CA ARG A 169 -14.22 15.82 -10.78
C ARG A 169 -13.01 15.72 -11.71
N TRP A 170 -11.80 15.68 -11.15
CA TRP A 170 -10.56 15.50 -11.89
C TRP A 170 -10.45 14.08 -12.46
N ILE A 171 -10.73 13.03 -11.68
CA ILE A 171 -10.79 11.64 -12.16
C ILE A 171 -11.78 11.53 -13.32
N HIS A 172 -13.01 12.00 -13.15
CA HIS A 172 -14.05 11.92 -14.18
C HIS A 172 -13.67 12.67 -15.48
N ALA A 173 -12.78 13.68 -15.40
CA ALA A 173 -12.31 14.40 -16.57
C ALA A 173 -11.20 13.64 -17.34
N ASN A 174 -10.50 12.72 -16.69
CA ASN A 174 -9.28 12.10 -17.21
C ASN A 174 -9.39 10.57 -17.32
N PHE A 175 -10.44 9.96 -16.77
CA PHE A 175 -10.56 8.51 -16.70
C PHE A 175 -10.61 7.83 -18.08
N THR A 176 -11.25 8.44 -19.08
CA THR A 176 -11.41 7.83 -20.42
C THR A 176 -10.09 7.55 -21.13
N ARG A 177 -9.07 8.39 -20.92
CA ARG A 177 -7.70 8.17 -21.44
C ARG A 177 -6.84 7.29 -20.53
N CYS A 178 -7.31 7.01 -19.31
CA CYS A 178 -6.53 6.30 -18.31
C CYS A 178 -6.17 4.85 -18.71
N PRO A 179 -7.09 4.05 -19.31
CA PRO A 179 -6.78 2.69 -19.75
C PRO A 179 -5.61 2.59 -20.72
N GLU A 180 -5.34 3.63 -21.51
CA GLU A 180 -4.19 3.65 -22.43
C GLU A 180 -2.86 3.52 -21.68
N THR A 181 -2.78 4.05 -20.46
CA THR A 181 -1.58 3.98 -19.63
C THR A 181 -1.46 2.69 -18.83
N TRP A 182 -2.46 1.80 -18.86
CA TRP A 182 -2.44 0.61 -18.02
C TRP A 182 -1.38 -0.39 -18.50
N PRO A 183 -0.61 -1.01 -17.57
CA PRO A 183 0.33 -2.04 -17.95
C PRO A 183 -0.44 -3.27 -18.44
N LEU A 184 0.21 -4.05 -19.29
CA LEU A 184 -0.31 -5.31 -19.80
C LEU A 184 -0.59 -6.27 -18.64
N ARG A 185 -1.64 -7.08 -18.80
CA ARG A 185 -1.93 -8.21 -17.90
C ARG A 185 -0.69 -9.09 -17.71
N ASN A 186 0.03 -9.38 -18.80
CA ASN A 186 1.32 -10.04 -18.80
C ASN A 186 2.37 -9.03 -19.27
N PRO A 187 3.18 -8.44 -18.37
CA PRO A 187 4.17 -7.41 -18.72
C PRO A 187 5.22 -7.86 -19.73
N ILE A 188 5.52 -9.15 -19.77
CA ILE A 188 6.47 -9.74 -20.70
C ILE A 188 5.67 -10.66 -21.64
N PRO A 189 5.66 -10.38 -22.95
CA PRO A 189 4.99 -11.22 -23.93
C PRO A 189 5.54 -12.65 -23.94
N ASN A 190 4.68 -13.65 -24.12
CA ASN A 190 5.04 -15.08 -24.03
C ASN A 190 6.15 -15.55 -24.99
N ASN A 191 6.44 -14.79 -26.06
CA ASN A 191 7.49 -15.08 -27.03
C ASN A 191 8.85 -14.44 -26.68
N SER A 192 8.92 -13.65 -25.61
CA SER A 192 10.16 -13.01 -25.16
C SER A 192 10.91 -13.94 -24.22
N ASN A 193 12.23 -14.07 -24.43
CA ASN A 193 13.12 -14.76 -23.49
C ASN A 193 14.14 -13.76 -22.96
N LEU A 194 13.93 -13.32 -21.72
CA LEU A 194 14.82 -12.38 -21.03
C LEU A 194 15.64 -13.09 -19.93
N MET A 195 15.74 -14.41 -19.99
CA MET A 195 16.42 -15.22 -18.99
C MET A 195 17.92 -14.90 -18.98
N MET A 196 18.42 -14.52 -17.82
CA MET A 196 19.85 -14.50 -17.55
C MET A 196 20.34 -15.94 -17.34
N ASN A 197 21.38 -16.35 -18.06
CA ASN A 197 22.00 -17.67 -17.91
C ASN A 197 22.74 -17.80 -16.57
N ASP A 198 23.02 -19.04 -16.16
CA ASP A 198 23.63 -19.33 -14.85
C ASP A 198 25.11 -18.90 -14.75
N GLU A 199 25.83 -18.84 -15.88
CA GLU A 199 27.23 -18.39 -15.93
C GLU A 199 27.34 -16.90 -15.62
N LEU A 200 26.57 -16.06 -16.32
CA LEU A 200 26.49 -14.63 -16.09
C LEU A 200 26.00 -14.34 -14.66
N PHE A 201 24.93 -15.01 -14.24
CA PHE A 201 24.39 -14.84 -12.89
C PHE A 201 25.41 -15.18 -11.80
N SER A 202 26.07 -16.34 -11.90
CA SER A 202 27.12 -16.75 -10.94
C SER A 202 28.26 -15.73 -10.90
N SER A 203 28.69 -15.22 -12.06
CA SER A 203 29.74 -14.20 -12.13
C SER A 203 29.36 -12.91 -11.39
N ILE A 204 28.11 -12.46 -11.51
CA ILE A 204 27.61 -11.25 -10.84
C ILE A 204 27.58 -11.46 -9.33
N ILE A 205 27.04 -12.59 -8.88
CA ILE A 205 26.90 -12.90 -7.45
C ILE A 205 28.27 -13.04 -6.77
N GLU A 206 29.24 -13.70 -7.42
CA GLU A 206 30.60 -13.86 -6.92
C GLU A 206 31.34 -12.52 -6.85
N GLU A 207 31.35 -11.75 -7.93
CA GLU A 207 32.06 -10.47 -8.01
C GLU A 207 31.47 -9.43 -7.06
N CYS A 208 30.15 -9.33 -7.00
CA CYS A 208 29.45 -8.41 -6.09
C CYS A 208 29.41 -8.92 -4.64
N GLN A 209 29.96 -10.10 -4.36
CA GLN A 209 29.97 -10.76 -3.04
C GLN A 209 28.58 -10.85 -2.41
N VAL A 210 27.58 -11.12 -3.23
CA VAL A 210 26.17 -11.14 -2.83
C VAL A 210 25.89 -12.42 -2.06
N LYS A 211 25.47 -12.27 -0.80
CA LYS A 211 24.98 -13.40 -0.02
C LYS A 211 23.48 -13.53 -0.19
N LEU A 212 23.06 -14.57 -0.90
CA LEU A 212 21.65 -14.89 -1.08
C LEU A 212 21.11 -15.61 0.15
N PRO A 213 19.90 -15.25 0.62
CA PRO A 213 19.25 -16.03 1.67
C PRO A 213 18.98 -17.46 1.18
N PRO A 214 19.22 -18.50 2.01
CA PRO A 214 18.91 -19.86 1.62
C PRO A 214 17.42 -20.02 1.31
N PHE A 215 17.07 -20.70 0.21
CA PHE A 215 15.67 -20.93 -0.17
C PHE A 215 14.88 -21.65 0.94
N GLU A 216 15.50 -22.62 1.61
CA GLU A 216 14.88 -23.31 2.76
C GLU A 216 14.53 -22.34 3.90
N TRP A 217 15.37 -21.33 4.13
CA TRP A 217 15.11 -20.32 5.15
C TRP A 217 13.91 -19.44 4.77
N LEU A 218 13.85 -18.96 3.51
CA LEU A 218 12.70 -18.20 3.00
C LEU A 218 11.40 -19.00 3.12
N TRP A 219 11.43 -20.28 2.73
CA TRP A 219 10.28 -21.17 2.87
C TRP A 219 9.82 -21.27 4.33
N ARG A 220 10.73 -21.50 5.28
CA ARG A 220 10.39 -21.58 6.70
C ARG A 220 9.81 -20.27 7.23
N CYS A 221 10.35 -19.12 6.85
CA CYS A 221 9.79 -17.81 7.21
C CYS A 221 8.34 -17.63 6.71
N SER A 222 7.96 -18.30 5.62
CA SER A 222 6.62 -18.22 5.02
C SER A 222 5.55 -19.09 5.71
N GLU A 223 5.94 -20.15 6.43
CA GLU A 223 5.03 -21.14 7.05
C GLU A 223 4.26 -20.59 8.26
N GLY A 224 4.77 -19.53 8.91
CA GLY A 224 4.23 -19.01 10.17
C GLY A 224 4.38 -20.00 11.34
N GLY A 225 3.67 -19.74 12.45
CA GLY A 225 3.76 -20.57 13.66
C GLY A 225 5.19 -20.67 14.22
N SER A 226 5.49 -21.75 14.94
CA SER A 226 6.81 -21.94 15.56
C SER A 226 7.94 -22.12 14.53
N VAL A 227 7.64 -22.66 13.35
CA VAL A 227 8.62 -22.82 12.25
C VAL A 227 9.04 -21.45 11.72
N GLY A 228 8.06 -20.60 11.41
CA GLY A 228 8.31 -19.23 10.95
C GLY A 228 9.02 -18.39 12.00
N GLN A 229 8.54 -18.42 13.25
CA GLN A 229 9.17 -17.69 14.36
C GLN A 229 10.65 -18.07 14.54
N LYS A 230 10.97 -19.37 14.53
CA LYS A 230 12.35 -19.84 14.65
C LYS A 230 13.23 -19.43 13.47
N ALA A 231 12.66 -19.32 12.26
CA ALA A 231 13.40 -18.87 11.10
C ALA A 231 13.64 -17.35 11.14
N LEU A 232 12.63 -16.57 11.53
CA LEU A 232 12.70 -15.11 11.62
C LEU A 232 13.60 -14.64 12.76
N SER A 233 13.83 -15.43 13.82
CA SER A 233 14.78 -15.08 14.88
C SER A 233 16.24 -14.92 14.40
N ALA A 234 16.52 -15.20 13.12
CA ALA A 234 17.82 -14.98 12.49
C ALA A 234 18.01 -13.55 11.95
N ILE A 235 16.95 -12.72 11.91
CA ILE A 235 16.99 -11.33 11.45
C ILE A 235 16.61 -10.39 12.60
N ASP A 236 17.13 -9.16 12.56
CA ASP A 236 16.93 -8.15 13.60
C ASP A 236 15.69 -7.31 13.30
N VAL A 237 14.53 -7.80 13.72
CA VAL A 237 13.22 -7.13 13.58
C VAL A 237 12.43 -7.24 14.88
N ASP A 238 11.35 -6.47 15.01
CA ASP A 238 10.46 -6.59 16.18
C ASP A 238 9.72 -7.95 16.16
N HIS A 239 10.06 -8.80 17.13
CA HIS A 239 9.49 -10.14 17.29
C HIS A 239 8.24 -10.16 18.20
N ASP A 240 7.85 -9.03 18.81
CA ASP A 240 6.64 -8.93 19.64
C ASP A 240 5.37 -8.88 18.79
N VAL A 241 5.49 -8.53 17.50
CA VAL A 241 4.38 -8.49 16.55
C VAL A 241 4.35 -9.76 15.69
N GLU A 242 3.68 -10.78 16.21
CA GLU A 242 3.62 -12.09 15.57
C GLU A 242 2.91 -12.11 14.20
N PRO A 243 3.29 -13.05 13.31
CA PRO A 243 2.59 -13.32 12.05
C PRO A 243 1.13 -13.68 12.22
N VAL A 244 0.29 -13.16 11.33
CA VAL A 244 -1.16 -13.39 11.38
C VAL A 244 -1.54 -14.63 10.57
N ARG A 245 -2.19 -15.60 11.22
CA ARG A 245 -2.64 -16.84 10.55
C ARG A 245 -3.82 -16.64 9.61
N MET A 246 -4.61 -15.59 9.83
CA MET A 246 -5.83 -15.31 9.06
C MET A 246 -5.57 -14.63 7.72
N ALA A 247 -4.35 -14.14 7.47
CA ALA A 247 -4.01 -13.44 6.24
C ALA A 247 -2.65 -13.92 5.72
N THR A 248 -2.69 -14.73 4.67
CA THR A 248 -1.51 -15.15 3.91
C THR A 248 -1.21 -14.16 2.80
N GLY A 249 0.04 -13.73 2.69
CA GLY A 249 0.54 -12.91 1.58
C GLY A 249 0.44 -13.60 0.23
N GLY A 250 0.96 -12.94 -0.80
CA GLY A 250 0.99 -13.47 -2.16
C GLY A 250 -0.25 -13.24 -3.00
N ARG A 251 -0.06 -13.43 -4.30
CA ARG A 251 -1.02 -13.11 -5.35
C ARG A 251 -2.17 -14.11 -5.37
N THR A 252 -1.90 -15.37 -5.07
CA THR A 252 -2.89 -16.45 -5.08
C THR A 252 -4.02 -16.15 -4.07
N THR A 253 -3.65 -15.78 -2.85
CA THR A 253 -4.62 -15.39 -1.82
C THR A 253 -5.39 -14.13 -2.23
N ALA A 254 -4.72 -13.12 -2.78
CA ALA A 254 -5.37 -11.89 -3.24
C ALA A 254 -6.44 -12.18 -4.32
N LYS A 255 -6.12 -13.01 -5.32
CA LYS A 255 -7.05 -13.39 -6.39
C LYS A 255 -8.27 -14.16 -5.87
N ARG A 256 -8.07 -15.08 -4.92
CA ARG A 256 -9.19 -15.80 -4.28
C ARG A 256 -10.13 -14.82 -3.57
N LYS A 257 -9.57 -13.87 -2.81
CA LYS A 257 -10.37 -12.84 -2.12
C LYS A 257 -11.11 -11.93 -3.10
N LEU A 258 -10.46 -11.52 -4.19
CA LEU A 258 -11.09 -10.74 -5.25
C LEU A 258 -12.27 -11.50 -5.86
N SER A 259 -12.07 -12.76 -6.25
CA SER A 259 -13.15 -13.59 -6.83
C SER A 259 -14.35 -13.69 -5.90
N THR A 260 -14.14 -13.99 -4.61
CA THR A 260 -15.23 -14.01 -3.62
C THR A 260 -15.94 -12.65 -3.51
N PHE A 261 -15.18 -11.55 -3.52
CA PHE A 261 -15.75 -10.21 -3.44
C PHE A 261 -16.63 -9.88 -4.66
N LEU A 262 -16.11 -10.13 -5.86
CA LEU A 262 -16.82 -9.86 -7.12
C LEU A 262 -18.10 -10.69 -7.26
N SER A 263 -18.10 -11.94 -6.79
CA SER A 263 -19.26 -12.83 -6.91
C SER A 263 -20.31 -12.62 -5.82
N ASN A 264 -19.93 -12.26 -4.59
CA ASN A 264 -20.84 -12.35 -3.43
C ASN A 264 -21.10 -11.02 -2.72
N ASN A 265 -20.22 -10.03 -2.90
CA ASN A 265 -20.19 -8.84 -2.04
C ASN A 265 -20.31 -7.51 -2.81
N LEU A 266 -19.89 -7.45 -4.07
CA LEU A 266 -19.85 -6.20 -4.84
C LEU A 266 -21.23 -5.52 -4.97
N GLU A 267 -22.27 -6.27 -5.31
CA GLU A 267 -23.64 -5.73 -5.50
C GLU A 267 -24.17 -5.06 -4.22
N ARG A 268 -24.00 -5.72 -3.08
CA ARG A 268 -24.43 -5.22 -1.76
C ARG A 268 -23.41 -4.32 -1.06
N TYR A 269 -22.29 -3.97 -1.71
CA TYR A 269 -21.21 -3.19 -1.11
C TYR A 269 -21.71 -1.86 -0.53
N HIS A 270 -22.55 -1.15 -1.26
CA HIS A 270 -23.12 0.15 -0.86
C HIS A 270 -23.95 0.07 0.44
N ILE A 271 -24.57 -1.09 0.71
CA ILE A 271 -25.40 -1.35 1.90
C ILE A 271 -24.53 -1.86 3.05
N ASP A 272 -23.74 -2.90 2.78
CA ASP A 272 -23.19 -3.78 3.82
C ASP A 272 -21.69 -3.56 4.10
N ARG A 273 -21.02 -2.59 3.45
CA ARG A 273 -19.59 -2.33 3.70
C ARG A 273 -19.26 -1.91 5.14
N ASN A 274 -20.24 -1.42 5.88
CA ASN A 274 -20.12 -1.08 7.30
C ASN A 274 -20.74 -2.15 8.21
N SER A 275 -21.25 -3.26 7.68
CA SER A 275 -21.84 -4.33 8.50
C SER A 275 -20.75 -5.11 9.25
N ILE A 276 -21.03 -5.46 10.50
CA ILE A 276 -20.12 -6.25 11.35
C ILE A 276 -20.35 -7.74 11.17
N GLU A 277 -21.61 -8.15 10.99
CA GLU A 277 -22.00 -9.57 10.93
C GLU A 277 -21.74 -10.16 9.55
N ASN A 278 -22.13 -9.43 8.50
CA ASN A 278 -21.97 -9.85 7.12
C ASN A 278 -21.33 -8.72 6.29
N PRO A 279 -20.05 -8.37 6.56
CA PRO A 279 -19.38 -7.29 5.85
C PRO A 279 -19.28 -7.59 4.35
N ALA A 280 -19.66 -6.62 3.52
CA ALA A 280 -19.51 -6.72 2.07
C ALA A 280 -18.18 -6.17 1.55
N VAL A 281 -17.16 -6.00 2.39
CA VAL A 281 -15.87 -5.43 1.95
C VAL A 281 -15.01 -6.45 1.20
N SER A 282 -14.11 -5.98 0.34
CA SER A 282 -13.15 -6.84 -0.37
C SER A 282 -12.11 -7.44 0.56
N GLY A 283 -11.71 -6.68 1.60
CA GLY A 283 -10.63 -7.04 2.50
C GLY A 283 -9.29 -7.19 1.78
N LEU A 284 -9.07 -6.44 0.69
CA LEU A 284 -7.86 -6.53 -0.15
C LEU A 284 -6.74 -5.56 0.24
N SER A 285 -6.93 -4.69 1.25
CA SER A 285 -5.97 -3.62 1.56
C SER A 285 -4.55 -4.10 1.85
N PRO A 286 -4.29 -5.22 2.59
CA PRO A 286 -2.93 -5.73 2.75
C PRO A 286 -2.26 -6.11 1.41
N TRP A 287 -3.00 -6.78 0.53
CA TRP A 287 -2.47 -7.25 -0.76
C TRP A 287 -2.28 -6.11 -1.76
N LEU A 288 -3.11 -5.07 -1.68
CA LEU A 288 -2.92 -3.83 -2.43
C LEU A 288 -1.70 -3.04 -1.92
N HIS A 289 -1.50 -2.98 -0.61
CA HIS A 289 -0.38 -2.27 0.03
C HIS A 289 0.98 -2.86 -0.36
N PHE A 290 1.14 -4.19 -0.21
CA PHE A 290 2.37 -4.88 -0.58
C PHE A 290 2.48 -5.19 -2.08
N GLY A 291 1.54 -4.73 -2.89
CA GLY A 291 1.60 -4.87 -4.35
C GLY A 291 1.40 -6.28 -4.89
N HIS A 292 0.85 -7.22 -4.11
CA HIS A 292 0.53 -8.60 -4.54
C HIS A 292 -0.61 -8.66 -5.58
N ILE A 293 -1.45 -7.62 -5.64
CA ILE A 293 -2.50 -7.45 -6.64
C ILE A 293 -2.57 -5.99 -7.11
N SER A 294 -2.86 -5.78 -8.39
CA SER A 294 -2.98 -4.44 -8.95
C SER A 294 -4.37 -3.85 -8.71
N SER A 295 -4.45 -2.55 -8.42
CA SER A 295 -5.73 -1.82 -8.43
C SER A 295 -6.31 -1.74 -9.84
N ILE A 296 -5.45 -1.64 -10.86
CA ILE A 296 -5.83 -1.70 -12.28
C ILE A 296 -6.49 -3.03 -12.61
N GLU A 297 -5.90 -4.15 -12.17
CA GLU A 297 -6.47 -5.49 -12.38
C GLU A 297 -7.88 -5.60 -11.79
N ILE A 298 -8.08 -5.05 -10.59
CA ILE A 298 -9.38 -5.10 -9.91
C ILE A 298 -10.40 -4.25 -10.67
N VAL A 299 -10.04 -3.02 -11.03
CA VAL A 299 -10.94 -2.10 -11.75
C VAL A 299 -11.28 -2.64 -13.13
N GLU A 300 -10.30 -3.12 -13.89
CA GLU A 300 -10.52 -3.76 -15.19
C GLU A 300 -11.48 -4.95 -15.08
N GLN A 301 -11.32 -5.83 -14.07
CA GLN A 301 -12.25 -6.94 -13.86
C GLN A 301 -13.67 -6.47 -13.50
N VAL A 302 -13.80 -5.44 -12.67
CA VAL A 302 -15.11 -4.86 -12.33
C VAL A 302 -15.78 -4.29 -13.58
N LEU A 303 -15.08 -3.52 -14.40
CA LEU A 303 -15.64 -2.92 -15.61
C LEU A 303 -16.03 -4.01 -16.63
N ASN A 304 -15.16 -5.00 -16.84
CA ASN A 304 -15.42 -6.11 -17.77
C ASN A 304 -16.61 -6.97 -17.32
N GLN A 305 -16.73 -7.30 -16.01
CA GLN A 305 -17.86 -8.07 -15.48
C GLN A 305 -19.20 -7.35 -15.67
N ASN A 306 -19.18 -6.02 -15.73
CA ASN A 306 -20.36 -5.19 -15.92
C ASN A 306 -20.56 -4.75 -17.39
N ASN A 307 -19.76 -5.26 -18.34
CA ASN A 307 -19.76 -4.85 -19.75
C ASN A 307 -19.70 -3.32 -19.92
N TRP A 308 -18.93 -2.66 -19.08
CA TRP A 308 -18.86 -1.19 -19.07
C TRP A 308 -18.05 -0.68 -20.27
N ASP A 309 -18.55 0.39 -20.87
CA ASP A 309 -17.85 1.17 -21.90
C ASP A 309 -17.99 2.68 -21.63
N PRO A 310 -17.17 3.54 -22.26
CA PRO A 310 -17.25 4.98 -22.06
C PRO A 310 -18.59 5.63 -22.46
N GLU A 311 -19.46 4.97 -23.23
CA GLU A 311 -20.78 5.50 -23.59
C GLU A 311 -21.77 5.48 -22.40
N HIS A 312 -21.49 4.67 -21.37
CA HIS A 312 -22.25 4.65 -20.12
C HIS A 312 -22.05 5.91 -19.28
N ILE A 313 -21.04 6.75 -19.59
CA ILE A 313 -20.69 7.91 -18.78
C ILE A 313 -21.76 9.01 -18.87
N ASP A 314 -22.38 9.34 -17.73
CA ASP A 314 -23.25 10.53 -17.62
C ASP A 314 -22.43 11.77 -17.20
N MET A 315 -22.09 12.59 -18.19
CA MET A 315 -21.33 13.82 -17.97
C MET A 315 -22.07 14.87 -17.10
N SER A 316 -23.40 14.81 -16.99
CA SER A 316 -24.17 15.69 -16.09
C SER A 316 -23.88 15.38 -14.62
N ARG A 317 -23.43 14.16 -14.31
CA ARG A 317 -23.09 13.68 -12.97
C ARG A 317 -21.60 13.84 -12.63
N LYS A 318 -20.85 14.65 -13.39
CA LYS A 318 -19.41 14.87 -13.14
C LYS A 318 -19.14 15.35 -11.70
N GLY A 319 -18.33 14.58 -10.97
CA GLY A 319 -17.99 14.83 -9.57
C GLY A 319 -18.98 14.27 -8.53
N ALA A 320 -20.12 13.72 -8.98
CA ALA A 320 -21.05 13.00 -8.11
C ALA A 320 -20.46 11.64 -7.70
N ARG A 321 -20.84 11.16 -6.51
CA ARG A 321 -20.40 9.85 -6.00
C ARG A 321 -21.04 8.67 -6.73
N GLU A 322 -22.14 8.92 -7.42
CA GLU A 322 -22.96 7.91 -8.07
C GLU A 322 -23.63 8.49 -9.33
N GLY A 323 -23.93 7.61 -10.27
CA GLY A 323 -24.57 7.87 -11.54
C GLY A 323 -23.62 8.39 -12.63
N TRP A 324 -22.33 8.61 -12.34
CA TRP A 324 -21.39 9.04 -13.39
C TRP A 324 -20.91 7.86 -14.23
N TRP A 325 -20.73 6.69 -13.62
CA TRP A 325 -20.28 5.50 -14.34
C TRP A 325 -21.39 4.85 -15.15
N GLY A 326 -22.66 5.10 -14.80
CA GLY A 326 -23.81 4.43 -15.40
C GLY A 326 -23.93 2.97 -14.93
N LEU A 327 -23.43 2.68 -13.72
CA LEU A 327 -23.39 1.33 -13.16
C LEU A 327 -24.26 1.23 -11.90
N GLN A 328 -24.45 0.00 -11.41
CA GLN A 328 -25.20 -0.24 -10.17
C GLN A 328 -24.52 0.42 -8.96
N GLU A 329 -25.31 0.84 -7.97
CA GLU A 329 -24.85 1.56 -6.78
C GLU A 329 -23.73 0.83 -6.01
N GLY A 330 -23.82 -0.50 -5.89
CA GLY A 330 -22.77 -1.32 -5.27
C GLY A 330 -21.42 -1.18 -5.97
N VAL A 331 -21.45 -1.20 -7.31
CA VAL A 331 -20.27 -1.07 -8.15
C VAL A 331 -19.69 0.34 -8.07
N GLU A 332 -20.52 1.37 -8.28
CA GLU A 332 -20.07 2.77 -8.21
C GLU A 332 -19.53 3.13 -6.82
N SER A 333 -20.18 2.65 -5.76
CA SER A 333 -19.70 2.86 -4.40
C SER A 333 -18.34 2.18 -4.16
N PHE A 334 -18.04 1.04 -4.79
CA PHE A 334 -16.74 0.40 -4.70
C PHE A 334 -15.68 1.13 -5.54
N LEU A 335 -16.02 1.54 -6.78
CA LEU A 335 -15.16 2.34 -7.65
C LEU A 335 -14.77 3.66 -6.99
N ASP A 336 -15.68 4.31 -6.27
CA ASP A 336 -15.34 5.51 -5.47
C ASP A 336 -14.27 5.22 -4.42
N GLN A 337 -14.28 4.04 -3.79
CA GLN A 337 -13.29 3.69 -2.77
C GLN A 337 -11.94 3.30 -3.38
N ILE A 338 -11.92 2.40 -4.37
CA ILE A 338 -10.68 1.87 -4.95
C ILE A 338 -9.99 2.86 -5.91
N ILE A 339 -10.74 3.77 -6.54
CA ILE A 339 -10.19 4.82 -7.40
C ILE A 339 -10.12 6.12 -6.61
N THR A 340 -11.26 6.74 -6.28
CA THR A 340 -11.26 8.12 -5.74
C THR A 340 -10.56 8.22 -4.39
N TRP A 341 -10.99 7.45 -3.37
CA TRP A 341 -10.41 7.58 -2.03
C TRP A 341 -9.00 7.03 -1.95
N ARG A 342 -8.74 5.89 -2.59
CA ARG A 342 -7.41 5.30 -2.60
C ARG A 342 -6.41 6.24 -3.28
N GLU A 343 -6.73 6.74 -4.46
CA GLU A 343 -5.79 7.57 -5.23
C GLU A 343 -5.72 9.00 -4.72
N LEU A 344 -6.71 9.48 -3.95
CA LEU A 344 -6.58 10.74 -3.23
C LEU A 344 -5.41 10.67 -2.24
N GLY A 345 -5.19 9.51 -1.60
CA GLY A 345 -4.04 9.31 -0.73
C GLY A 345 -2.72 9.31 -1.48
N PHE A 346 -2.64 8.62 -2.62
CA PHE A 346 -1.45 8.66 -3.49
C PHE A 346 -1.19 10.05 -4.06
N ASN A 347 -2.21 10.76 -4.51
CA ASN A 347 -2.12 12.16 -4.97
C ASN A 347 -1.57 13.08 -3.87
N ASN A 348 -2.06 12.93 -2.63
CA ASN A 348 -1.57 13.72 -1.51
C ASN A 348 -0.10 13.38 -1.19
N ALA A 349 0.25 12.09 -1.10
CA ALA A 349 1.61 11.68 -0.77
C ALA A 349 2.64 12.06 -1.84
N TYR A 350 2.26 12.00 -3.12
CA TYR A 350 3.11 12.38 -4.25
C TYR A 350 3.37 13.89 -4.28
N ASN A 351 2.33 14.70 -4.09
CA ASN A 351 2.41 16.17 -4.23
C ASN A 351 2.68 16.94 -2.93
N ASN A 352 2.73 16.25 -1.77
CA ASN A 352 2.99 16.89 -0.49
C ASN A 352 4.00 16.07 0.33
N GLU A 353 5.22 16.56 0.46
CA GLU A 353 6.28 15.90 1.24
C GLU A 353 5.93 15.75 2.73
N ASN A 354 5.11 16.67 3.25
CA ASN A 354 4.65 16.67 4.63
C ASN A 354 3.35 15.90 4.83
N HIS A 355 2.87 15.12 3.85
CA HIS A 355 1.59 14.39 3.93
C HIS A 355 1.45 13.52 5.19
N ASN A 356 2.56 13.06 5.77
CA ASN A 356 2.60 12.25 6.98
C ASN A 356 2.85 13.07 8.27
N LYS A 357 2.71 14.40 8.22
CA LYS A 357 2.95 15.33 9.32
C LYS A 357 1.69 16.13 9.69
N PHE A 358 1.56 16.51 10.97
CA PHE A 358 0.42 17.29 11.47
C PHE A 358 0.21 18.60 10.70
N GLU A 359 1.29 19.25 10.30
CA GLU A 359 1.30 20.52 9.58
C GLU A 359 0.58 20.46 8.23
N SER A 360 0.33 19.27 7.69
CA SER A 360 -0.38 19.10 6.42
C SER A 360 -1.90 19.02 6.54
N ILE A 361 -2.48 19.16 7.74
CA ILE A 361 -3.94 19.34 7.87
C ILE A 361 -4.38 20.75 7.46
N PRO A 362 -5.65 20.97 7.07
CA PRO A 362 -6.13 22.29 6.68
C PRO A 362 -6.06 23.34 7.79
N GLU A 363 -5.85 24.61 7.44
CA GLU A 363 -5.76 25.71 8.41
C GLU A 363 -7.00 25.85 9.31
N TRP A 364 -8.20 25.60 8.78
CA TRP A 364 -9.42 25.63 9.58
C TRP A 364 -9.40 24.57 10.71
N ALA A 365 -8.79 23.42 10.45
CA ALA A 365 -8.68 22.33 11.41
C ALA A 365 -7.62 22.64 12.46
N LYS A 366 -6.47 23.20 12.07
CA LYS A 366 -5.45 23.67 13.02
C LYS A 366 -6.02 24.72 13.96
N LYS A 367 -6.73 25.71 13.41
CA LYS A 367 -7.33 26.79 14.19
C LYS A 367 -8.32 26.26 15.22
N THR A 368 -9.27 25.42 14.80
CA THR A 368 -10.28 24.91 15.74
C THR A 368 -9.65 23.99 16.79
N LEU A 369 -8.65 23.18 16.44
CA LEU A 369 -7.96 22.36 17.44
C LEU A 369 -7.16 23.20 18.45
N ALA A 370 -6.55 24.29 18.00
CA ALA A 370 -5.83 25.23 18.87
C ALA A 370 -6.78 26.00 19.80
N GLU A 371 -7.97 26.40 19.32
CA GLU A 371 -9.00 27.05 20.14
C GLU A 371 -9.52 26.15 21.28
N HIS A 372 -9.35 24.83 21.14
CA HIS A 372 -9.79 23.79 22.08
C HIS A 372 -8.62 23.05 22.76
N SER A 373 -7.44 23.67 22.83
CA SER A 373 -6.25 23.07 23.48
C SER A 373 -6.43 22.89 24.98
N ASP A 374 -7.15 23.82 25.62
CA ASP A 374 -7.26 23.92 27.08
C ASP A 374 -8.52 23.23 27.63
N ASP A 375 -9.30 22.58 26.76
CA ASP A 375 -10.48 21.82 27.15
C ASP A 375 -10.09 20.61 28.02
N GLU A 376 -10.90 20.32 29.04
CA GLU A 376 -10.69 19.18 29.94
C GLU A 376 -10.79 17.84 29.21
N ARG A 377 -9.82 16.94 29.46
CA ARG A 377 -9.69 15.64 28.79
C ARG A 377 -9.51 14.52 29.81
N LEU A 378 -10.09 13.37 29.50
CA LEU A 378 -9.62 12.11 30.05
C LEU A 378 -8.35 11.71 29.29
N LEU A 379 -7.24 11.50 29.99
CA LEU A 379 -5.96 11.16 29.39
C LEU A 379 -5.63 9.69 29.58
N TYR A 380 -4.97 9.11 28.56
CA TYR A 380 -4.33 7.80 28.62
C TYR A 380 -2.83 7.93 28.36
N THR A 381 -2.04 6.94 28.74
CA THR A 381 -0.67 6.80 28.23
C THR A 381 -0.67 6.07 26.88
N PHE A 382 0.40 6.21 26.11
CA PHE A 382 0.57 5.44 24.88
C PHE A 382 0.47 3.92 25.13
N GLU A 383 1.05 3.43 26.22
CA GLU A 383 1.00 2.01 26.62
C GLU A 383 -0.43 1.52 26.86
N GLN A 384 -1.25 2.30 27.56
CA GLN A 384 -2.67 1.97 27.78
C GLN A 384 -3.46 1.92 26.46
N ILE A 385 -3.17 2.86 25.55
CA ILE A 385 -3.76 2.86 24.20
C ILE A 385 -3.28 1.63 23.41
N GLU A 386 -1.98 1.35 23.38
CA GLU A 386 -1.39 0.22 22.65
C GLU A 386 -1.99 -1.11 23.11
N ASN A 387 -2.14 -1.30 24.43
CA ASN A 387 -2.62 -2.52 25.06
C ASN A 387 -4.15 -2.64 25.16
N ALA A 388 -4.92 -1.73 24.55
CA ALA A 388 -6.38 -1.74 24.60
C ALA A 388 -6.95 -1.62 26.04
N GLU A 389 -6.36 -0.77 26.87
CA GLU A 389 -6.68 -0.58 28.29
C GLU A 389 -7.44 0.73 28.56
N THR A 390 -8.49 0.97 27.78
CA THR A 390 -9.36 2.14 27.97
C THR A 390 -10.68 1.77 28.64
N HIS A 391 -11.45 2.76 29.07
CA HIS A 391 -12.80 2.57 29.57
C HIS A 391 -13.81 2.19 28.47
N ASP A 392 -13.46 2.37 27.18
CA ASP A 392 -14.35 2.20 26.05
C ASP A 392 -14.18 0.80 25.43
N GLU A 393 -15.08 -0.12 25.77
CA GLU A 393 -15.00 -1.52 25.31
C GLU A 393 -15.04 -1.67 23.77
N ILE A 394 -15.71 -0.74 23.06
CA ILE A 394 -15.81 -0.78 21.60
C ILE A 394 -14.46 -0.38 20.99
N TRP A 395 -13.81 0.62 21.58
CA TRP A 395 -12.48 1.03 21.18
C TRP A 395 -11.43 -0.06 21.47
N ASN A 396 -11.47 -0.65 22.67
CA ASN A 396 -10.56 -1.75 23.03
C ASN A 396 -10.71 -2.93 22.08
N ALA A 397 -11.94 -3.28 21.69
CA ALA A 397 -12.19 -4.34 20.71
C ALA A 397 -11.67 -3.98 19.31
N ALA A 398 -11.73 -2.70 18.90
CA ALA A 398 -11.12 -2.23 17.66
C ALA A 398 -9.59 -2.34 17.67
N GLN A 399 -8.96 -1.93 18.77
CA GLN A 399 -7.53 -2.07 18.99
C GLN A 399 -7.11 -3.56 19.00
N ASN A 400 -7.83 -4.41 19.74
CA ASN A 400 -7.57 -5.84 19.78
C ASN A 400 -7.74 -6.52 18.42
N GLN A 401 -8.67 -6.07 17.57
CA GLN A 401 -8.77 -6.57 16.20
C GLN A 401 -7.48 -6.26 15.41
N LEU A 402 -7.00 -5.03 15.50
CA LEU A 402 -5.74 -4.61 14.87
C LEU A 402 -4.56 -5.43 15.39
N LEU A 403 -4.43 -5.58 16.71
CA LEU A 403 -3.37 -6.38 17.33
C LEU A 403 -3.41 -7.84 16.90
N LYS A 404 -4.58 -8.49 16.87
CA LYS A 404 -4.70 -9.93 16.59
C LYS A 404 -4.65 -10.27 15.09
N THR A 405 -5.16 -9.39 14.23
CA THR A 405 -5.38 -9.72 12.81
C THR A 405 -4.57 -8.86 11.85
N GLY A 406 -3.97 -7.77 12.32
CA GLY A 406 -3.30 -6.80 11.47
C GLY A 406 -4.24 -6.03 10.52
N ILE A 407 -5.55 -6.15 10.71
CA ILE A 407 -6.57 -5.49 9.91
C ILE A 407 -7.61 -4.93 10.88
N ILE A 408 -8.06 -3.70 10.64
CA ILE A 408 -9.10 -3.05 11.43
C ILE A 408 -10.29 -2.68 10.55
N HIS A 409 -11.51 -2.91 11.05
CA HIS A 409 -12.73 -2.59 10.33
C HIS A 409 -12.79 -1.08 10.01
N ASN A 410 -13.07 -0.71 8.77
CA ASN A 410 -12.93 0.67 8.29
C ASN A 410 -13.72 1.71 9.11
N TYR A 411 -14.99 1.42 9.42
CA TYR A 411 -15.78 2.32 10.29
C TYR A 411 -15.19 2.45 11.69
N LEU A 412 -14.66 1.35 12.23
CA LEU A 412 -14.05 1.33 13.55
C LEU A 412 -12.67 1.98 13.55
N ARG A 413 -11.93 1.98 12.42
CA ARG A 413 -10.67 2.73 12.26
C ARG A 413 -10.89 4.24 12.39
N MET A 414 -12.00 4.75 11.83
CA MET A 414 -12.38 6.16 12.00
C MET A 414 -12.74 6.48 13.46
N LEU A 415 -13.55 5.65 14.11
CA LEU A 415 -13.87 5.80 15.53
C LEU A 415 -12.60 5.72 16.38
N TRP A 416 -11.76 4.74 16.12
CA TRP A 416 -10.51 4.46 16.80
C TRP A 416 -9.61 5.69 16.83
N GLY A 417 -9.39 6.32 15.68
CA GLY A 417 -8.59 7.54 15.61
C GLY A 417 -9.25 8.73 16.28
N LYS A 418 -10.58 8.90 16.14
CA LYS A 418 -11.31 10.00 16.79
C LYS A 418 -11.23 9.92 18.32
N ARG A 419 -11.23 8.72 18.89
CA ARG A 419 -11.03 8.52 20.33
C ARG A 419 -9.60 8.79 20.76
N ILE A 420 -8.59 8.39 19.98
CA ILE A 420 -7.20 8.77 20.27
C ILE A 420 -7.04 10.29 20.31
N LEU A 421 -7.67 11.03 19.38
CA LEU A 421 -7.67 12.51 19.41
C LEU A 421 -8.35 13.09 20.66
N GLU A 422 -9.38 12.42 21.16
CA GLU A 422 -10.09 12.81 22.39
C GLU A 422 -9.24 12.61 23.65
N TRP A 423 -8.38 11.59 23.65
CA TRP A 423 -7.66 11.14 24.85
C TRP A 423 -6.17 11.49 24.91
N ALA A 424 -5.57 11.88 23.79
CA ALA A 424 -4.22 12.42 23.79
C ALA A 424 -4.20 13.84 24.37
N SER A 425 -3.06 14.24 24.94
CA SER A 425 -2.88 15.58 25.50
C SER A 425 -2.95 16.67 24.42
N THR A 426 -2.45 16.35 23.21
CA THR A 426 -2.43 17.27 22.07
C THR A 426 -2.81 16.54 20.77
N PRO A 427 -3.31 17.26 19.75
CA PRO A 427 -3.55 16.69 18.43
C PRO A 427 -2.30 16.08 17.77
N GLU A 428 -1.12 16.68 18.00
CA GLU A 428 0.17 16.21 17.51
C GLU A 428 0.55 14.87 18.14
N GLU A 429 0.34 14.74 19.45
CA GLU A 429 0.53 13.47 20.16
C GLU A 429 -0.45 12.42 19.64
N ALA A 430 -1.72 12.76 19.44
CA ALA A 430 -2.71 11.86 18.86
C ALA A 430 -2.27 11.33 17.48
N VAL A 431 -1.75 12.21 16.62
CA VAL A 431 -1.19 11.82 15.31
C VAL A 431 -0.02 10.86 15.47
N ASN A 432 0.90 11.16 16.39
CA ASN A 432 2.05 10.30 16.64
C ASN A 432 1.61 8.90 17.09
N TRP A 433 0.68 8.81 18.05
CA TRP A 433 0.15 7.53 18.52
C TRP A 433 -0.56 6.77 17.41
N MET A 434 -1.42 7.44 16.64
CA MET A 434 -2.11 6.83 15.52
C MET A 434 -1.14 6.27 14.49
N ILE A 435 -0.11 7.01 14.11
CA ILE A 435 0.92 6.55 13.16
C ILE A 435 1.68 5.36 13.74
N GLN A 436 2.13 5.43 15.00
CA GLN A 436 2.90 4.35 15.63
C GLN A 436 2.10 3.04 15.67
N LEU A 437 0.85 3.07 16.12
CA LEU A 437 0.00 1.88 16.21
C LEU A 437 -0.34 1.34 14.82
N ASN A 438 -0.72 2.22 13.90
CA ASN A 438 -1.09 1.85 12.55
C ASN A 438 0.08 1.23 11.79
N ASP A 439 1.24 1.89 11.82
CA ASP A 439 2.41 1.47 11.06
C ASP A 439 3.15 0.30 11.72
N LYS A 440 2.97 0.04 13.01
CA LYS A 440 3.47 -1.17 13.69
C LYS A 440 2.58 -2.38 13.42
N TYR A 441 1.26 -2.25 13.61
CA TYR A 441 0.37 -3.41 13.67
C TYR A 441 -0.41 -3.69 12.39
N ALA A 442 -0.79 -2.66 11.61
CA ALA A 442 -1.61 -2.86 10.41
C ALA A 442 -0.77 -3.46 9.28
N LEU A 443 -1.28 -4.50 8.62
CA LEU A 443 -0.70 -5.00 7.38
C LEU A 443 -0.84 -3.98 6.24
N ASP A 444 -1.86 -3.10 6.28
CA ASP A 444 -2.04 -2.00 5.31
C ASP A 444 -1.53 -0.63 5.83
N GLY A 445 -0.69 -0.66 6.88
CA GLY A 445 0.00 0.50 7.44
C GLY A 445 1.08 1.07 6.53
N ARG A 446 1.71 2.19 6.91
CA ARG A 446 2.85 2.81 6.18
C ARG A 446 2.53 3.16 4.73
N ASP A 447 1.26 3.47 4.48
CA ASP A 447 0.67 3.62 3.16
C ASP A 447 0.10 5.04 2.98
N PRO A 448 0.08 5.61 1.76
CA PRO A 448 -0.60 6.87 1.49
C PRO A 448 -2.04 6.91 2.02
N ASN A 449 -2.75 5.78 1.97
CA ASN A 449 -4.11 5.64 2.48
C ASN A 449 -4.18 5.65 4.00
N SER A 450 -3.19 5.07 4.67
CA SER A 450 -3.06 5.10 6.12
C SER A 450 -2.92 6.54 6.62
N TYR A 451 -2.00 7.32 6.05
CA TYR A 451 -1.84 8.72 6.42
C TYR A 451 -3.09 9.53 6.09
N THR A 452 -3.69 9.32 4.92
CA THR A 452 -4.94 9.99 4.55
C THR A 452 -6.06 9.71 5.56
N GLY A 453 -6.22 8.45 5.99
CA GLY A 453 -7.19 8.05 7.01
C GLY A 453 -6.91 8.68 8.37
N ILE A 454 -5.65 8.65 8.82
CA ILE A 454 -5.22 9.27 10.09
C ILE A 454 -5.50 10.77 10.05
N PHE A 455 -5.10 11.48 9.01
CA PHE A 455 -5.29 12.94 8.97
C PHE A 455 -6.71 13.37 8.61
N TRP A 456 -7.51 12.50 8.00
CA TRP A 456 -8.96 12.67 7.95
C TRP A 456 -9.56 12.68 9.37
N VAL A 457 -8.94 11.98 10.33
CA VAL A 457 -9.34 12.07 11.74
C VAL A 457 -9.32 13.53 12.21
N LEU A 458 -8.35 14.30 11.75
CA LEU A 458 -8.13 15.71 12.08
C LEU A 458 -8.69 16.67 11.01
N GLY A 459 -9.57 16.21 10.12
CA GLY A 459 -10.29 17.09 9.18
C GLY A 459 -9.69 17.23 7.78
N ARG A 460 -8.59 16.53 7.45
CA ARG A 460 -8.11 16.50 6.05
C ARG A 460 -9.17 15.86 5.14
N HIS A 461 -9.43 16.50 3.99
CA HIS A 461 -10.46 16.10 3.02
C HIS A 461 -11.90 16.06 3.55
N ASP A 462 -12.14 16.54 4.77
CA ASP A 462 -13.47 16.75 5.33
C ASP A 462 -13.78 18.26 5.39
N ARG A 463 -15.00 18.58 5.78
CA ARG A 463 -15.45 19.95 6.07
C ARG A 463 -15.52 20.18 7.58
N ALA A 464 -15.65 21.45 7.97
CA ALA A 464 -16.04 21.82 9.32
C ALA A 464 -17.46 21.31 9.65
N TRP A 465 -17.64 20.79 10.85
CA TRP A 465 -18.91 20.29 11.38
C TRP A 465 -19.44 21.19 12.50
N GLY A 466 -20.77 21.30 12.58
CA GLY A 466 -21.48 21.95 13.67
C GLY A 466 -22.47 20.99 14.33
N PRO A 467 -22.83 21.18 15.61
CA PRO A 467 -22.29 22.20 16.53
C PRO A 467 -20.83 21.91 16.93
N GLU A 468 -20.10 22.95 17.34
CA GLU A 468 -18.77 22.81 17.94
C GLU A 468 -18.85 22.01 19.23
N ARG A 469 -17.82 21.23 19.52
CA ARG A 469 -17.75 20.36 20.71
C ARG A 469 -16.42 20.56 21.40
N ALA A 470 -16.41 20.43 22.72
CA ALA A 470 -15.17 20.39 23.48
C ALA A 470 -14.19 19.37 22.87
N ILE A 471 -12.89 19.66 22.94
CA ILE A 471 -11.75 18.92 22.38
C ILE A 471 -11.69 18.92 20.85
N PHE A 472 -12.82 18.68 20.18
CA PHE A 472 -12.89 18.52 18.72
C PHE A 472 -13.08 19.84 17.97
N GLY A 473 -13.65 20.86 18.60
CA GLY A 473 -14.16 22.04 17.92
C GLY A 473 -15.05 21.68 16.73
N LYS A 474 -14.60 22.03 15.53
CA LYS A 474 -15.29 21.77 14.25
C LYS A 474 -14.91 20.45 13.58
N ILE A 475 -14.06 19.64 14.20
CA ILE A 475 -13.76 18.30 13.69
C ILE A 475 -15.01 17.42 13.78
N ARG A 476 -15.23 16.56 12.78
CA ARG A 476 -16.35 15.62 12.79
C ARG A 476 -16.33 14.78 14.07
N TYR A 477 -17.41 14.78 14.84
CA TYR A 477 -17.48 13.95 16.04
C TYR A 477 -17.92 12.51 15.74
N MET A 478 -17.32 11.54 16.43
CA MET A 478 -17.75 10.14 16.46
C MET A 478 -17.67 9.62 17.89
N SER A 479 -18.65 8.82 18.31
CA SER A 479 -18.66 8.20 19.64
C SER A 479 -19.07 6.74 19.57
N SER A 480 -18.63 5.99 20.58
CA SER A 480 -18.94 4.57 20.74
C SER A 480 -20.41 4.36 21.11
N GLU A 481 -21.02 5.30 21.84
CA GLU A 481 -22.46 5.28 22.09
C GLU A 481 -23.27 5.36 20.79
N ASN A 482 -22.92 6.29 19.89
CA ASN A 482 -23.57 6.41 18.59
C ASN A 482 -23.30 5.17 17.71
N THR A 483 -22.11 4.58 17.82
CA THR A 483 -21.76 3.37 17.08
C THR A 483 -22.59 2.17 17.55
N ARG A 484 -22.79 2.01 18.86
CA ARG A 484 -23.64 0.97 19.45
C ARG A 484 -25.09 1.05 18.98
N LYS A 485 -25.61 2.27 18.74
CA LYS A 485 -26.96 2.48 18.20
C LYS A 485 -27.09 2.14 16.71
N LYS A 486 -25.99 2.24 15.94
CA LYS A 486 -25.99 2.03 14.48
C LYS A 486 -25.73 0.59 14.07
N MET A 487 -25.02 -0.20 14.88
CA MET A 487 -24.46 -1.48 14.47
C MET A 487 -24.60 -2.51 15.61
N ASN A 488 -24.93 -3.76 15.27
CA ASN A 488 -24.92 -4.85 16.26
C ASN A 488 -23.47 -5.27 16.56
N LEU A 489 -22.93 -4.76 17.65
CA LEU A 489 -21.53 -5.01 18.03
C LEU A 489 -21.34 -6.23 18.92
N LYS A 490 -22.41 -6.92 19.36
CA LYS A 490 -22.27 -8.06 20.28
C LYS A 490 -21.31 -9.15 19.78
N PRO A 491 -21.40 -9.62 18.51
CA PRO A 491 -20.48 -10.64 18.00
C PRO A 491 -19.05 -10.14 17.94
N TYR A 492 -18.87 -8.87 17.58
CA TYR A 492 -17.56 -8.23 17.47
C TYR A 492 -16.88 -8.09 18.84
N LEU A 493 -17.61 -7.63 19.85
CA LEU A 493 -17.12 -7.54 21.22
C LEU A 493 -16.79 -8.92 21.78
N GLN A 494 -17.59 -9.95 21.49
CA GLN A 494 -17.30 -11.32 21.92
C GLN A 494 -16.00 -11.85 21.29
N GLN A 495 -15.77 -11.56 20.01
CA GLN A 495 -14.58 -11.99 19.28
C GLN A 495 -13.31 -11.25 19.72
N PHE A 496 -13.40 -9.95 19.98
CA PHE A 496 -12.25 -9.07 20.22
C PHE A 496 -12.17 -8.46 21.62
N ARG A 497 -12.91 -9.00 22.60
CA ARG A 497 -12.72 -8.62 24.00
C ARG A 497 -11.27 -8.78 24.45
N SER A 498 -10.87 -7.93 25.39
CA SER A 498 -9.63 -8.13 26.14
C SER A 498 -9.72 -9.47 26.89
N PRO A 499 -8.60 -10.22 26.98
CA PRO A 499 -8.56 -11.51 27.69
C PRO A 499 -9.12 -11.46 29.11
#